data_AF-A0A535IZ91-F1
#
_entry.id   AF-A0A535IZ91-F1
#
_cell.length_a   1.000
_cell.length_b   1.000
_cell.length_c   1.000
_cell.angle_alpha   90.00
_cell.angle_beta   90.00
_cell.angle_gamma   90.00
#
_symmetry.space_group_name_H-M   'P 1'
#
loop_
_entity.id
_entity.type
_entity.pdbx_description
1 polymer ?
#
loop_
_entity_poly.entity_id
_entity_poly.type
_entity_poly.pdbx_seq_one_letter_code
_entity_poly.pdbx_strand_id
1 'polypeptide(L)'
;MKRFFVALSVGAVVLLAACGGSATGNNPATGGSGVPTPPQASLIGTGATFPAPFYDAARFAYNQKFSQVTINYNALGSGAGISQLTKKVVDFGASDVPMKASELTAAGGSDKVVQIASTLGTESLAYNLSGV
;
A
#
# COMPACT_ATOMS: atom_id res chain seq x y z
N MET A 1 50.33 -21.92 -37.45
CA MET A 1 50.17 -22.84 -38.60
C MET A 1 50.13 -24.26 -38.09
N LYS A 2 49.01 -24.97 -38.31
CA LYS A 2 48.83 -26.45 -38.27
C LYS A 2 48.86 -27.07 -36.85
N ARG A 3 47.95 -27.95 -36.41
CA ARG A 3 46.77 -28.64 -36.98
C ARG A 3 45.95 -29.25 -35.81
N PHE A 4 44.65 -29.36 -36.05
CA PHE A 4 43.60 -30.10 -35.35
C PHE A 4 43.98 -31.47 -34.76
N PHE A 5 43.39 -31.81 -33.60
CA PHE A 5 42.80 -33.12 -33.33
C PHE A 5 41.53 -32.99 -32.46
N VAL A 6 40.42 -33.50 -33.01
CA VAL A 6 39.11 -33.73 -32.38
C VAL A 6 39.05 -35.20 -31.97
N ALA A 7 38.63 -35.50 -30.74
CA ALA A 7 38.00 -36.76 -30.33
C ALA A 7 37.30 -36.49 -28.98
N LEU A 8 35.98 -36.32 -28.95
CA LEU A 8 34.99 -37.40 -28.83
C LEU A 8 35.30 -38.29 -27.62
N SER A 9 34.55 -38.13 -26.51
CA SER A 9 33.91 -39.27 -25.82
C SER A 9 33.21 -38.89 -24.50
N VAL A 10 32.04 -39.51 -24.34
CA VAL A 10 31.30 -39.86 -23.12
C VAL A 10 30.62 -38.73 -22.34
N GLY A 11 29.30 -38.68 -22.52
CA GLY A 11 28.41 -38.01 -21.58
C GLY A 11 28.39 -38.70 -20.21
N ALA A 12 28.26 -37.88 -19.18
CA ALA A 12 27.72 -38.27 -17.89
C ALA A 12 26.67 -37.24 -17.51
N VAL A 13 25.41 -37.61 -17.73
CA VAL A 13 24.25 -36.96 -17.13
C VAL A 13 24.38 -37.14 -15.62
N VAL A 14 24.64 -36.06 -14.90
CA VAL A 14 24.49 -36.02 -13.44
C VAL A 14 23.31 -35.09 -13.15
N LEU A 15 22.12 -35.69 -13.22
CA LEU A 15 20.89 -35.17 -12.63
C LEU A 15 21.02 -35.31 -11.11
N LEU A 16 21.48 -34.26 -10.43
CA LEU A 16 21.34 -34.15 -8.98
C LEU A 16 19.96 -33.56 -8.67
N ALA A 17 19.00 -34.45 -8.44
CA ALA A 17 17.73 -34.15 -7.81
C ALA A 17 17.99 -33.70 -6.35
N ALA A 18 18.14 -32.40 -6.13
CA ALA A 18 18.08 -31.80 -4.80
C ALA A 18 16.61 -31.57 -4.41
N CYS A 19 15.93 -32.64 -4.02
CA CYS A 19 14.74 -32.54 -3.18
C CYS A 19 15.17 -32.61 -1.72
N GLY A 20 15.25 -31.43 -1.11
CA GLY A 20 15.39 -31.24 0.33
C GLY A 20 14.80 -29.88 0.65
N GLY A 21 13.48 -29.83 0.77
CA GLY A 21 12.74 -28.61 1.00
C GLY A 21 13.13 -27.94 2.31
N SER A 22 13.54 -26.68 2.21
CA SER A 22 13.42 -25.63 3.24
C SER A 22 13.90 -24.32 2.63
N ALA A 23 13.08 -23.75 1.74
CA ALA A 23 13.11 -22.32 1.47
C ALA A 23 11.87 -21.71 2.12
N THR A 24 11.82 -21.78 3.45
CA THR A 24 10.97 -20.90 4.25
C THR A 24 11.49 -19.50 3.98
N GLY A 25 10.79 -18.74 3.13
CA GLY A 25 11.11 -17.34 2.91
C GLY A 25 11.14 -16.62 4.25
N ASN A 26 12.32 -16.13 4.63
CA ASN A 26 12.51 -15.25 5.77
C ASN A 26 11.73 -13.94 5.52
N ASN A 27 10.47 -13.88 5.94
CA ASN A 27 9.84 -12.62 6.29
C ASN A 27 9.92 -12.48 7.82
N PRO A 28 10.69 -11.52 8.36
CA PRO A 28 10.64 -11.24 9.78
C PRO A 28 9.34 -10.49 10.09
N ALA A 29 8.22 -11.20 10.12
CA ALA A 29 7.00 -10.72 10.77
C ALA A 29 7.19 -10.86 12.29
N THR A 30 8.02 -10.00 12.87
CA THR A 30 8.10 -9.86 14.33
C THR A 30 7.09 -8.81 14.79
N GLY A 31 5.81 -9.10 14.54
CA GLY A 31 4.73 -8.50 15.30
C GLY A 31 4.78 -9.06 16.71
N GLY A 32 4.90 -8.20 17.72
CA GLY A 32 4.91 -8.63 19.13
C GLY A 32 3.73 -9.55 19.46
N SER A 33 3.96 -10.46 20.42
CA SER A 33 3.00 -11.47 20.86
C SER A 33 1.63 -10.86 21.15
N GLY A 34 0.64 -11.10 20.28
CA GLY A 34 -0.75 -10.66 20.44
C GLY A 34 -1.31 -9.79 19.31
N VAL A 35 -0.49 -9.31 18.36
CA VAL A 35 -1.01 -8.61 17.17
C VAL A 35 -1.23 -9.63 16.04
N PRO A 36 -2.46 -9.76 15.51
CA PRO A 36 -2.71 -10.63 14.36
C PRO A 36 -1.85 -10.21 13.15
N THR A 37 -1.15 -11.15 12.55
CA THR A 37 -0.41 -10.92 11.31
C THR A 37 -1.41 -10.70 10.17
N PRO A 38 -1.36 -9.57 9.45
CA PRO A 38 -2.25 -9.32 8.32
C PRO A 38 -1.88 -10.25 7.14
N PRO A 39 -2.87 -10.59 6.29
CA PRO A 39 -2.60 -11.26 5.03
C PRO A 39 -1.79 -10.37 4.09
N GLN A 40 -1.25 -10.96 3.02
CA GLN A 40 -0.71 -10.18 1.92
C GLN A 40 -1.83 -9.31 1.32
N ALA A 41 -1.57 -8.01 1.16
CA ALA A 41 -2.57 -7.06 0.68
C ALA A 41 -1.92 -5.89 -0.05
N SER A 42 -2.65 -5.32 -1.00
CA SER A 42 -2.31 -4.04 -1.62
C SER A 42 -3.54 -3.14 -1.53
N LEU A 43 -3.39 -2.00 -0.87
CA LEU A 43 -4.45 -1.01 -0.72
C LEU A 43 -4.10 0.24 -1.52
N ILE A 44 -5.07 0.75 -2.27
CA ILE A 44 -4.97 1.98 -3.03
C ILE A 44 -5.91 3.00 -2.39
N GLY A 45 -5.35 4.13 -1.98
CA GLY A 45 -6.09 5.26 -1.45
C GLY A 45 -5.82 6.53 -2.23
N THR A 46 -6.79 7.45 -2.15
CA THR A 46 -6.63 8.81 -2.68
C THR A 46 -7.44 9.77 -1.83
N GLY A 47 -7.11 11.05 -1.85
CA GLY A 47 -7.95 12.06 -1.22
C GLY A 47 -7.23 13.28 -0.67
N ALA A 48 -7.72 13.77 0.46
CA ALA A 48 -7.27 14.96 1.18
C ALA A 48 -5.75 15.15 1.18
N THR A 49 -5.30 16.38 0.94
CA THR A 49 -3.88 16.76 0.98
C THR A 49 -3.40 17.03 2.40
N PHE A 50 -4.29 17.52 3.27
CA PHE A 50 -3.99 17.81 4.67
C PHE A 50 -3.40 16.61 5.44
N PRO A 51 -4.02 15.41 5.45
CA PRO A 51 -3.49 14.26 6.20
C PRO A 51 -2.41 13.47 5.44
N ALA A 52 -2.01 13.88 4.23
CA ALA A 52 -1.05 13.14 3.42
C ALA A 52 0.28 12.86 4.16
N PRO A 53 0.90 13.83 4.87
CA PRO A 53 2.12 13.56 5.64
C PRO A 53 1.92 12.52 6.75
N PHE A 54 0.74 12.50 7.37
CA PHE A 54 0.39 11.48 8.37
C PHE A 54 0.27 10.10 7.73
N TYR A 55 -0.43 9.98 6.60
CA TYR A 55 -0.56 8.70 5.90
C TYR A 55 0.79 8.18 5.39
N ASP A 56 1.68 9.06 4.95
CA ASP A 56 3.05 8.70 4.56
C ASP A 56 3.86 8.12 5.72
N ALA A 57 3.82 8.77 6.89
CA ALA A 57 4.48 8.27 8.08
C ALA A 57 3.87 6.93 8.55
N ALA A 58 2.53 6.85 8.59
CA ALA A 58 1.80 5.67 9.04
C ALA A 58 2.05 4.45 8.14
N ARG A 59 1.98 4.62 6.81
CA ARG A 59 2.23 3.51 5.86
C ARG A 59 3.67 3.03 5.90
N PHE A 60 4.64 3.94 6.06
CA PHE A 60 6.04 3.56 6.23
C PHE A 60 6.26 2.75 7.51
N ALA A 61 5.73 3.20 8.65
CA ALA A 61 5.82 2.48 9.91
C ALA A 61 5.08 1.13 9.87
N TYR A 62 3.93 1.06 9.19
CA TYR A 62 3.16 -0.16 9.04
C TYR A 62 3.89 -1.19 8.17
N ASN A 63 4.44 -0.76 7.02
CA ASN A 63 5.17 -1.64 6.11
C ASN A 63 6.45 -2.20 6.75
N GLN A 64 7.12 -1.46 7.64
CA GLN A 64 8.26 -1.99 8.41
C GLN A 64 7.89 -3.16 9.33
N LYS A 65 6.65 -3.18 9.84
CA LYS A 65 6.15 -4.30 10.67
C LYS A 65 5.57 -5.44 9.82
N PHE A 66 4.97 -5.07 8.68
CA PHE A 66 4.23 -5.98 7.81
C PHE A 66 4.61 -5.73 6.35
N SER A 67 5.77 -6.26 5.95
CA SER A 67 6.34 -6.07 4.61
C SER A 67 5.45 -6.62 3.49
N GLN A 68 4.56 -7.56 3.80
CA GLN A 68 3.60 -8.14 2.86
C GLN A 68 2.39 -7.24 2.55
N VAL A 69 2.24 -6.11 3.25
CA VAL A 69 1.17 -5.14 3.01
C VAL A 69 1.73 -3.89 2.35
N THR A 70 1.21 -3.59 1.17
CA THR A 70 1.52 -2.35 0.43
C THR A 70 0.34 -1.39 0.54
N ILE A 71 0.61 -0.14 0.91
CA ILE A 71 -0.40 0.92 0.96
C ILE A 71 0.09 2.07 0.09
N ASN A 72 -0.66 2.36 -0.97
CA ASN A 72 -0.42 3.47 -1.88
C ASN A 72 -1.43 4.58 -1.58
N TYR A 73 -0.98 5.83 -1.51
CA TYR A 73 -1.84 6.98 -1.27
C TYR A 73 -1.49 8.15 -2.19
N ASN A 74 -2.50 8.68 -2.88
CA ASN A 74 -2.36 9.84 -3.76
C ASN A 74 -3.11 11.05 -3.18
N ALA A 75 -2.38 12.13 -2.89
CA ALA A 75 -2.95 13.37 -2.39
C ALA A 75 -3.52 14.22 -3.55
N LEU A 76 -4.81 14.06 -3.84
CA LEU A 76 -5.53 14.76 -4.94
C LEU A 76 -6.64 15.70 -4.45
N GLY A 77 -6.83 15.80 -3.14
CA GLY A 77 -7.89 16.59 -2.49
C GLY A 77 -9.12 15.76 -2.09
N SER A 78 -9.84 16.25 -1.08
CA SER A 78 -10.97 15.58 -0.44
C SER A 78 -12.08 15.17 -1.42
N GLY A 79 -12.41 16.03 -2.38
CA GLY A 79 -13.41 15.74 -3.42
C GLY A 79 -13.02 14.56 -4.34
N ALA A 80 -11.72 14.42 -4.64
CA ALA A 80 -11.22 13.27 -5.40
C ALA A 80 -11.34 11.98 -4.59
N GLY A 81 -11.05 12.03 -3.28
CA GLY A 81 -11.22 10.90 -2.36
C GLY A 81 -12.66 10.39 -2.34
N ILE A 82 -13.62 11.28 -2.11
CA ILE A 82 -15.05 10.96 -2.11
C ILE A 82 -15.49 10.40 -3.47
N SER A 83 -15.11 11.05 -4.58
CA SER A 83 -15.52 10.63 -5.92
C SER A 83 -14.96 9.26 -6.31
N GLN A 84 -13.68 9.00 -6.05
CA GLN A 84 -13.03 7.75 -6.43
C GLN A 84 -13.48 6.58 -5.55
N LEU A 85 -13.73 6.82 -4.25
CA LEU A 85 -14.34 5.83 -3.37
C LEU A 85 -15.75 5.47 -3.84
N THR A 86 -16.57 6.47 -4.15
CA THR A 86 -17.94 6.28 -4.66
C THR A 86 -17.95 5.48 -5.96
N LYS A 87 -16.98 5.71 -6.84
CA LYS A 87 -16.79 4.97 -8.10
C LYS A 87 -16.11 3.62 -7.93
N LYS A 88 -15.73 3.24 -6.70
CA LYS A 88 -15.03 1.99 -6.37
C LYS A 88 -13.70 1.81 -7.12
N VAL A 89 -13.01 2.93 -7.38
CA VAL A 89 -11.70 2.94 -8.04
C VAL A 89 -10.56 2.75 -7.02
N VAL A 90 -10.81 3.15 -5.76
CA VAL A 90 -9.87 3.04 -4.65
C VAL A 90 -10.52 2.24 -3.52
N ASP A 91 -9.68 1.63 -2.68
CA ASP A 91 -10.12 0.88 -1.51
C ASP A 91 -10.54 1.82 -0.37
N PHE A 92 -9.93 3.00 -0.29
CA PHE A 92 -10.30 4.04 0.68
C PHE A 92 -10.15 5.45 0.11
N GLY A 93 -11.06 6.34 0.52
CA GLY A 93 -11.03 7.77 0.19
C GLY A 93 -10.81 8.60 1.45
N ALA A 94 -9.77 9.43 1.48
CA ALA A 94 -9.56 10.37 2.58
C ALA A 94 -10.23 11.71 2.30
N SER A 95 -10.86 12.29 3.33
CA SER A 95 -11.56 13.57 3.22
C SER A 95 -11.53 14.33 4.54
N ASP A 96 -11.27 15.63 4.46
CA ASP A 96 -11.36 16.56 5.61
C ASP A 96 -12.80 16.93 5.95
N VAL A 97 -13.74 16.57 5.07
CA VAL A 97 -15.18 16.76 5.26
C VAL A 97 -15.91 15.41 5.20
N PRO A 98 -16.93 15.20 6.05
CA PRO A 98 -17.72 13.98 5.96
C PRO A 98 -18.47 13.93 4.63
N MET A 99 -18.71 12.72 4.13
CA MET A 99 -19.55 12.52 2.95
C MET A 99 -20.97 13.02 3.23
N LYS A 100 -21.56 13.71 2.25
CA LYS A 100 -22.98 14.08 2.27
C LYS A 100 -23.86 12.83 2.17
N ALA A 101 -25.11 12.94 2.61
CA ALA A 101 -26.07 11.83 2.53
C ALA A 101 -26.26 11.31 1.08
N SER A 102 -26.26 12.21 0.09
CA SER A 102 -26.35 11.84 -1.32
C SER A 102 -25.12 11.08 -1.82
N GLU A 103 -23.92 11.46 -1.37
CA GLU A 103 -22.65 10.80 -1.71
C GLU A 103 -22.57 9.41 -1.06
N LEU A 104 -23.00 9.28 0.21
CA LEU A 104 -23.10 7.97 0.87
C LEU A 104 -24.08 7.06 0.15
N THR A 105 -25.24 7.59 -0.24
CA THR A 105 -26.24 6.83 -1.01
C THR A 105 -25.66 6.36 -2.34
N ALA A 106 -24.95 7.24 -3.06
CA ALA A 106 -24.29 6.91 -4.32
C ALA A 106 -23.19 5.84 -4.14
N ALA A 107 -22.53 5.80 -2.99
CA ALA A 107 -21.53 4.79 -2.66
C ALA A 107 -22.12 3.45 -2.16
N GLY A 108 -23.46 3.32 -2.10
CA GLY A 108 -24.16 2.10 -1.71
C GLY A 108 -24.79 2.15 -0.31
N GLY A 109 -24.77 3.31 0.35
CA GLY A 109 -25.37 3.55 1.66
C GLY A 109 -24.40 3.37 2.84
N SER A 110 -24.87 3.74 4.03
CA SER A 110 -24.10 3.73 5.27
C SER A 110 -23.64 2.33 5.72
N ASP A 111 -24.29 1.27 5.23
CA ASP A 111 -23.88 -0.11 5.51
C ASP A 111 -22.72 -0.59 4.63
N LYS A 112 -22.37 0.18 3.59
CA LYS A 112 -21.31 -0.16 2.62
C LYS A 112 -20.08 0.72 2.74
N VAL A 113 -20.23 1.92 3.29
CA VAL A 113 -19.13 2.85 3.51
C VAL A 113 -19.07 3.24 4.98
N VAL A 114 -17.93 3.00 5.60
CA VAL A 114 -17.63 3.41 6.97
C VAL A 114 -16.77 4.67 6.92
N GLN A 115 -17.17 5.71 7.66
CA GLN A 115 -16.36 6.91 7.85
C GLN A 115 -15.65 6.82 9.20
N ILE A 116 -14.31 6.92 9.17
CA ILE A 116 -13.45 6.80 10.36
C ILE A 116 -12.67 8.10 10.52
N ALA A 117 -12.75 8.72 11.70
CA ALA A 117 -11.88 9.83 12.04
C ALA A 117 -10.44 9.32 12.19
N SER A 118 -9.58 9.63 11.22
CA SER A 118 -8.21 9.12 11.16
C SER A 118 -7.22 9.98 11.96
N THR A 119 -7.38 11.30 11.90
CA THR A 119 -6.53 12.29 12.56
C THR A 119 -7.31 13.58 12.81
N LEU A 120 -6.73 14.49 13.60
CA LEU A 120 -7.25 15.82 13.87
C LEU A 120 -6.12 16.85 13.78
N GLY A 121 -6.45 18.07 13.39
CA GLY A 121 -5.52 19.19 13.40
C GLY A 121 -6.24 20.50 13.13
N THR A 122 -5.46 21.52 12.79
CA THR A 122 -5.94 22.90 12.66
C THR A 122 -5.78 23.40 11.23
N GLU A 123 -6.80 24.08 10.72
CA GLU A 123 -6.73 24.87 9.49
C GLU A 123 -6.33 26.31 9.85
N SER A 124 -5.28 26.83 9.22
CA SER A 124 -4.80 28.19 9.45
C SER A 124 -5.07 29.09 8.26
N LEU A 125 -5.46 30.34 8.51
CA LEU A 125 -5.50 31.37 7.48
C LEU A 125 -4.10 31.95 7.27
N ALA A 126 -3.54 31.72 6.09
CA ALA A 126 -2.29 32.33 5.66
C ALA A 126 -2.57 33.38 4.59
N TYR A 127 -1.93 34.54 4.72
CA TYR A 127 -1.99 35.62 3.75
C TYR A 127 -0.59 36.22 3.55
N ASN A 128 -0.35 36.82 2.39
CA ASN A 128 0.88 37.54 2.08
C ASN A 128 0.55 39.03 1.91
N LEU A 129 0.93 39.86 2.88
CA LEU A 129 0.78 41.31 2.82
C LEU A 129 2.16 41.94 2.64
N SER A 130 2.39 42.55 1.48
CA SER A 130 3.66 43.25 1.24
C SER A 130 3.90 44.30 2.32
N GLY A 131 4.98 44.15 3.09
CA GLY A 131 5.38 45.07 4.17
C GLY A 131 4.90 44.71 5.58
N VAL A 132 4.24 43.57 5.78
CA VAL A 132 3.89 42.98 7.09
C VAL A 132 4.42 41.56 7.15
#